data_AF-A0A3D6EHE3-F1
#
_entry.id   AF-A0A3D6EHE3-F1
#
_cell.length_a   1.000
_cell.length_b   1.000
_cell.length_c   1.000
_cell.angle_alpha   90.00
_cell.angle_beta   90.00
_cell.angle_gamma   90.00
#
_symmetry.space_group_name_H-M   'P 1'
#
loop_
_entity.id
_entity.type
_entity.pdbx_description
1 polymer ?
#
loop_
_entity_poly.entity_id
_entity_poly.type
_entity_poly.pdbx_seq_one_letter_code
_entity_poly.pdbx_strand_id
1 'polypeptide(L)' 'MSDQELQPLAPRRKTRQIMVGKVPVGGDAPISVQSMTKTDTRDVEATVNQIYGYANA' A
#
# COMPACT_ATOMS: atom_id res chain seq x y z
N MET A 1 14.00 16.57 -17.71
CA MET A 1 12.63 16.05 -17.57
C MET A 1 11.98 16.89 -16.50
N SER A 2 11.04 17.76 -16.87
CA SER A 2 10.41 18.67 -15.93
C SER A 2 9.56 17.88 -14.94
N ASP A 3 9.82 18.04 -13.65
CA ASP A 3 8.96 17.56 -12.57
C ASP A 3 7.58 18.21 -12.74
N GLN A 4 6.66 17.52 -13.43
CA GLN A 4 5.28 17.95 -13.51
C GLN A 4 4.61 17.58 -12.19
N GLU A 5 4.21 18.59 -11.41
CA GLU A 5 3.38 18.40 -10.23
C GLU A 5 2.10 17.65 -10.64
N LEU A 6 1.97 16.40 -10.19
CA LEU A 6 0.79 15.60 -10.41
C LEU A 6 -0.39 16.21 -9.64
N GLN A 7 -1.31 16.84 -10.35
CA GLN A 7 -2.56 17.30 -9.75
C GLN A 7 -3.57 16.14 -9.66
N PRO A 8 -4.24 15.95 -8.51
CA PRO A 8 -5.29 14.94 -8.39
C PRO A 8 -6.45 15.24 -9.34
N LEU A 9 -6.94 14.21 -10.05
CA LEU A 9 -8.09 14.34 -10.95
C LEU A 9 -9.39 14.77 -10.22
N ALA A 10 -9.47 14.52 -8.92
CA ALA A 10 -10.59 14.89 -8.05
C ALA A 10 -10.14 14.95 -6.58
N PRO A 11 -10.86 15.71 -5.72
CA PRO A 11 -10.61 15.68 -4.28
C PRO A 11 -10.86 14.29 -3.70
N ARG A 12 -10.07 13.89 -2.69
CA ARG A 12 -10.25 12.61 -2.01
C ARG A 12 -11.61 12.55 -1.29
N ARG A 13 -12.35 11.46 -1.48
CA ARG A 13 -13.65 11.25 -0.83
C ARG A 13 -13.51 11.18 0.69
N LYS A 14 -14.36 11.92 1.42
CA LYS A 14 -14.51 11.78 2.88
C LYS A 14 -14.97 10.36 3.22
N THR A 15 -14.21 9.68 4.08
CA THR A 15 -14.47 8.30 4.50
C THR A 15 -14.15 8.14 5.99
N ARG A 16 -14.73 7.12 6.65
CA ARG A 16 -14.28 6.74 8.00
C ARG A 16 -12.84 6.22 7.94
N GLN A 17 -12.05 6.51 8.97
CA GLN A 17 -10.75 5.90 9.15
C GLN A 17 -10.90 4.53 9.84
N ILE A 18 -10.12 3.55 9.39
CA ILE A 18 -9.95 2.25 10.03
C ILE A 18 -8.47 1.93 10.23
N MET A 19 -8.17 0.95 11.08
CA MET A 19 -6.80 0.45 11.29
C MET A 19 -6.64 -0.95 10.69
N VAL A 20 -5.61 -1.14 9.87
CA VAL A 20 -5.14 -2.45 9.40
C VAL A 20 -3.84 -2.76 10.12
N GLY A 21 -3.92 -3.50 11.21
CA GLY A 21 -2.82 -3.61 12.17
C GLY A 21 -2.45 -2.23 12.71
N LYS A 22 -1.24 -1.75 12.41
CA LYS A 22 -0.76 -0.41 12.81
C LYS A 22 -0.94 0.66 11.72
N VAL A 23 -1.46 0.30 10.53
CA VAL A 23 -1.58 1.20 9.39
C VAL A 23 -2.98 1.84 9.35
N PRO A 24 -3.11 3.18 9.41
CA PRO A 24 -4.39 3.86 9.25
C PRO A 24 -4.79 3.93 7.77
N VAL A 25 -6.06 3.62 7.45
CA VAL A 25 -6.61 3.65 6.10
C VAL A 25 -7.91 4.45 6.06
N GLY A 26 -8.03 5.38 5.10
CA GLY A 26 -9.19 6.26 4.94
C GLY A 26 -9.13 7.53 5.79
N GLY A 27 -10.21 8.30 5.79
CA GLY A 27 -10.26 9.60 6.47
C GLY A 27 -9.18 10.56 5.99
N ASP A 28 -8.42 11.12 6.93
CA ASP A 28 -7.32 12.06 6.68
C ASP A 28 -5.94 11.38 6.65
N ALA A 29 -5.86 10.05 6.83
CA ALA A 29 -4.60 9.31 6.77
C ALA A 29 -4.00 9.30 5.35
N PRO A 30 -2.66 9.25 5.17
CA PRO A 30 -2.04 9.15 3.83
C PRO A 30 -2.59 8.00 2.97
N ILE A 31 -2.43 8.08 1.65
CA ILE A 31 -2.79 6.98 0.75
C ILE A 31 -1.77 5.84 0.95
N SER A 32 -2.22 4.72 1.49
CA SER A 32 -1.39 3.52 1.68
C SER A 32 -1.13 2.80 0.35
N VAL A 33 0.11 2.37 0.13
CA VAL A 33 0.46 1.46 -0.96
C VAL A 33 0.32 0.01 -0.47
N GLN A 34 -0.25 -0.86 -1.30
CA GLN A 34 -0.42 -2.29 -1.02
C GLN A 34 0.16 -3.11 -2.18
N SER A 35 0.64 -4.31 -1.87
CA SER A 35 1.05 -5.33 -2.85
C SER A 35 0.41 -6.68 -2.53
N MET A 36 0.66 -7.68 -3.36
CA MET A 36 0.17 -9.06 -3.22
C MET A 36 1.28 -10.03 -3.64
N THR A 37 1.51 -11.07 -2.85
CA THR A 37 2.46 -12.14 -3.19
C THR A 37 1.95 -12.98 -4.35
N LYS A 38 2.88 -13.55 -5.12
CA LYS A 38 2.60 -14.40 -6.28
C LYS A 38 3.06 -15.86 -6.10
N THR A 39 3.83 -16.13 -5.05
CA THR A 39 4.27 -17.47 -4.67
C THR A 39 3.10 -18.37 -4.28
N ASP A 40 3.28 -19.69 -4.33
CA ASP A 40 2.34 -20.62 -3.70
C ASP A 40 2.34 -20.35 -2.20
N THR A 41 1.18 -20.00 -1.63
CA THR A 41 1.07 -19.61 -0.22
C THR A 41 1.46 -20.74 0.74
N ARG A 42 1.45 -22.00 0.28
CA ARG A 42 1.91 -23.15 1.07
C ARG A 42 3.43 -23.23 1.17
N ASP A 43 4.14 -22.58 0.23
CA ASP A 43 5.58 -22.35 0.34
C ASP A 43 5.83 -21.12 1.23
N VAL A 44 6.09 -21.41 2.51
CA VAL A 44 6.28 -20.39 3.54
C VAL A 44 7.53 -19.56 3.25
N GLU A 45 8.64 -20.19 2.86
CA GLU A 45 9.92 -19.51 2.67
C GLU A 45 9.86 -18.55 1.47
N ALA A 46 9.36 -19.03 0.33
CA ALA A 46 9.22 -18.19 -0.86
C ALA A 46 8.30 -16.98 -0.58
N THR A 47 7.19 -17.22 0.11
CA THR A 47 6.21 -16.16 0.43
C THR A 47 6.78 -15.12 1.39
N VAL A 48 7.48 -15.54 2.44
CA VAL A 48 8.11 -14.63 3.41
C VAL A 48 9.20 -13.79 2.74
N ASN A 49 10.04 -14.40 1.90
CA ASN A 49 11.08 -13.68 1.17
C ASN A 49 10.48 -12.59 0.25
N GLN A 50 9.37 -12.89 -0.42
CA GLN A 50 8.69 -11.91 -1.26
C GLN A 50 8.06 -10.77 -0.45
N ILE A 51 7.49 -11.05 0.73
CA ILE A 51 6.97 -10.02 1.64
C ILE A 51 8.07 -9.04 2.04
N TYR A 52 9.24 -9.53 2.45
CA TYR A 52 10.38 -8.65 2.76
C TYR A 52 10.87 -7.87 1.55
N GLY A 53 10.83 -8.47 0.36
CA GLY A 53 11.12 -7.77 -0.90
C GLY A 53 10.21 -6.57 -1.14
N TYR A 54 8.89 -6.72 -0.92
CA TYR A 54 7.95 -5.59 -1.06
C TYR A 54 8.10 -4.53 0.04
N ALA A 55 8.44 -4.94 1.26
CA ALA A 55 8.59 -4.01 2.38
C ALA A 55 9.83 -3.09 2.25
N ASN A 56 10.84 -3.53 1.51
CA ASN A 56 12.12 -2.82 1.33
C ASN A 56 12.25 -2.11 -0.02
N ALA A 57 11.20 -2.15 -0.86
CA ALA A 57 11.15 -1.48 -2.15
C ALA A 57 10.65 -0.03 -2.00
#